data_AF-A0A2N5KI11-F1
#
_entry.id   AF-A0A2N5KI11-F1
#
_cell.length_a   1.000
_cell.length_b   1.000
_cell.length_c   1.000
_cell.angle_alpha   90.00
_cell.angle_beta   90.00
_cell.angle_gamma   90.00
#
_symmetry.space_group_name_H-M   'P 1'
#
loop_
_entity.id
_entity.type
_entity.pdbx_description
1 polymer ?
#
loop_
_entity_poly.entity_id
_entity_poly.type
_entity_poly.pdbx_seq_one_letter_code
_entity_poly.pdbx_strand_id
1 'polypeptide(L)'
;MAETGQPYGRTQYSEYAEGRYEKHRADRKGLSAGEYAAVIQGFVREYVCMGQCNMYVIAAEDPDLKEAIKTYLGDVGDPNIAELQQILEGGGYELPASLEDVASIDELEDINTKASTTG
;
A
#
# COMPACT_ATOMS: atom_id res chain seq x y z
N MET A 1 27.62 -11.36 22.26
CA MET A 1 26.63 -11.77 23.28
C MET A 1 25.36 -11.02 22.96
N ALA A 2 24.27 -11.72 22.65
CA ALA A 2 22.98 -11.10 22.38
C ALA A 2 22.23 -11.00 23.71
N GLU A 3 21.92 -9.79 24.15
CA GLU A 3 21.07 -9.57 25.33
C GLU A 3 19.60 -9.76 24.93
N THR A 4 19.09 -10.96 25.18
CA THR A 4 17.66 -11.26 25.13
C THR A 4 17.05 -11.00 26.51
N GLY A 5 16.15 -10.00 26.63
CA GLY A 5 15.39 -9.81 27.88
C GLY A 5 14.81 -8.43 28.22
N GLN A 6 14.82 -7.42 27.33
CA GLN A 6 14.22 -6.11 27.61
C GLN A 6 12.97 -5.86 26.75
N PRO A 7 11.90 -5.17 27.23
CA PRO A 7 10.55 -5.24 26.66
C PRO A 7 10.33 -4.49 25.34
N TYR A 8 11.38 -4.01 24.70
CA TYR A 8 11.29 -3.25 23.47
C TYR A 8 12.37 -3.77 22.56
N GLY A 9 12.03 -4.27 21.36
CA GLY A 9 12.92 -4.86 20.36
C GLY A 9 13.96 -3.88 19.77
N ARG A 10 14.54 -3.02 20.60
CA ARG A 10 15.64 -2.14 20.28
C ARG A 10 16.94 -2.94 20.31
N THR A 11 17.65 -2.90 19.20
CA THR A 11 19.00 -3.45 19.06
C THR A 11 20.00 -2.30 19.08
N GLN A 12 21.30 -2.62 19.12
CA GLN A 12 22.38 -1.64 18.90
C GLN A 12 22.26 -0.81 17.60
N TYR A 13 21.41 -1.24 16.66
CA TYR A 13 21.15 -0.55 15.41
C TYR A 13 19.90 0.35 15.46
N SER A 14 19.08 0.25 16.51
CA SER A 14 17.85 1.05 16.64
C SER A 14 18.14 2.56 16.77
N GLU A 15 19.28 2.91 17.38
CA GLU A 15 19.75 4.30 17.48
C GLU A 15 20.20 4.90 16.14
N TYR A 16 20.59 4.06 15.16
CA TYR A 16 21.06 4.56 13.87
C TYR A 16 19.91 5.19 13.07
N ALA A 17 18.74 4.52 13.03
CA ALA A 17 17.57 5.04 12.34
C ALA A 17 16.98 6.27 13.05
N GLU A 18 16.82 6.20 14.37
CA GLU A 18 16.31 7.32 15.18
C GLU A 18 17.24 8.53 15.12
N GLY A 19 18.55 8.34 15.30
CA GLY A 19 19.51 9.44 15.26
C GLY A 19 19.59 10.11 13.88
N ARG A 20 19.44 9.33 12.80
CA ARG A 20 19.39 9.89 11.44
C ARG A 20 18.09 10.66 11.20
N TYR A 21 16.96 10.16 11.70
CA TYR A 21 15.69 10.87 11.67
C TYR A 21 15.77 12.20 12.43
N GLU A 22 16.19 12.18 13.70
CA GLU A 22 16.27 13.38 14.53
C GLU A 22 17.21 14.44 13.96
N LYS A 23 18.39 14.01 13.46
CA LYS A 23 19.38 14.91 12.86
C LYS A 23 18.85 15.66 11.64
N HIS A 24 17.97 15.05 10.87
CA HIS A 24 17.43 15.63 9.64
C HIS A 24 15.99 16.12 9.78
N ARG A 25 15.34 15.88 10.93
CA ARG A 25 13.94 16.24 11.20
C ARG A 25 13.69 17.74 11.05
N ALA A 26 14.60 18.58 11.56
CA ALA A 26 14.45 20.03 11.52
C ALA A 26 14.76 20.63 10.13
N ASP A 27 15.58 19.96 9.32
CA ASP A 27 16.04 20.45 8.01
C ASP A 27 15.24 19.88 6.83
N ARG A 28 14.44 18.84 7.04
CA ARG A 28 13.60 18.23 6.01
C ARG A 28 12.44 19.14 5.65
N LYS A 29 12.53 19.77 4.48
CA LYS A 29 11.43 20.53 3.85
C LYS A 29 10.51 19.66 2.98
N GLY A 30 10.92 18.42 2.71
CA GLY A 30 10.21 17.50 1.82
C GLY A 30 11.04 16.24 1.55
N LEU A 31 10.56 15.43 0.61
CA LEU A 31 11.25 14.26 0.10
C LEU A 31 12.44 14.68 -0.77
N SER A 32 13.56 13.96 -0.64
CA SER A 32 14.62 14.01 -1.66
C SER A 32 14.13 13.41 -2.98
N ALA A 33 14.84 13.64 -4.08
CA ALA A 33 14.46 13.09 -5.39
C ALA A 33 14.32 11.57 -5.39
N GLY A 34 15.20 10.86 -4.67
CA GLY A 34 15.13 9.40 -4.54
C GLY A 34 13.96 8.92 -3.70
N GLU A 35 13.64 9.64 -2.62
CA GLU A 35 12.49 9.32 -1.76
C GLU A 35 11.18 9.60 -2.47
N TYR A 36 11.09 10.72 -3.19
CA TYR A 36 9.95 11.04 -4.05
C TYR A 36 9.72 9.95 -5.09
N ALA A 37 10.77 9.53 -5.81
CA ALA A 37 10.67 8.46 -6.79
C ALA A 37 10.19 7.14 -6.17
N ALA A 38 10.69 6.79 -4.98
CA ALA A 38 10.27 5.58 -4.27
C ALA A 38 8.80 5.64 -3.83
N VAL A 39 8.35 6.78 -3.29
CA VAL A 39 6.95 6.98 -2.85
C VAL A 39 6.00 6.93 -4.05
N ILE A 40 6.33 7.61 -5.16
CA ILE A 40 5.52 7.57 -6.39
C ILE A 40 5.45 6.15 -6.96
N GLN A 41 6.57 5.43 -7.01
CA GLN A 41 6.58 4.04 -7.47
C GLN A 41 5.75 3.13 -6.57
N GLY A 42 5.83 3.32 -5.25
CA GLY A 42 4.99 2.63 -4.28
C GLY A 42 3.50 2.90 -4.53
N PHE A 43 3.13 4.17 -4.71
CA PHE A 43 1.75 4.58 -4.94
C PHE A 43 1.18 3.94 -6.21
N VAL A 44 1.89 4.08 -7.33
CA VAL A 44 1.43 3.53 -8.62
C VAL A 44 1.33 1.99 -8.56
N ARG A 45 2.28 1.33 -7.88
CA ARG A 45 2.23 -0.12 -7.69
C ARG A 45 0.98 -0.52 -6.93
N GLU A 46 0.69 0.15 -5.82
CA GLU A 46 -0.45 -0.21 -4.97
C GLU A 46 -1.76 0.06 -5.71
N TYR A 47 -1.87 1.19 -6.38
CA TYR A 47 -3.00 1.55 -7.23
C TYR A 47 -3.32 0.45 -8.27
N VAL A 48 -2.30 -0.02 -8.99
CA VAL A 48 -2.46 -1.11 -9.97
C VAL A 48 -2.83 -2.43 -9.29
N CYS A 49 -2.23 -2.72 -8.13
CA CYS A 49 -2.53 -3.93 -7.35
C CYS A 49 -4.00 -3.96 -6.91
N MET A 50 -4.54 -2.83 -6.47
CA MET A 50 -5.94 -2.70 -6.07
C MET A 50 -6.88 -2.95 -7.25
N GLY A 51 -6.62 -2.33 -8.40
CA GLY A 51 -7.39 -2.61 -9.62
C GLY A 51 -7.34 -4.08 -10.06
N GLN A 52 -6.19 -4.74 -9.90
CA GLN A 52 -6.05 -6.18 -10.17
C GLN A 52 -6.86 -7.04 -9.20
N CYS A 53 -6.84 -6.72 -7.91
CA CYS A 53 -7.62 -7.43 -6.91
C CYS A 53 -9.13 -7.28 -7.18
N ASN A 54 -9.60 -6.09 -7.60
CA ASN A 54 -10.97 -5.88 -8.02
C ASN A 54 -11.36 -6.80 -9.20
N MET A 55 -10.49 -6.92 -10.21
CA MET A 55 -10.71 -7.86 -11.32
C MET A 55 -10.77 -9.31 -10.85
N TYR A 56 -9.94 -9.69 -9.87
CA TYR A 56 -9.96 -11.05 -9.31
C TYR A 56 -11.21 -11.34 -8.50
N VAL A 57 -11.69 -10.39 -7.69
CA VAL A 57 -12.96 -10.52 -6.97
C VAL A 57 -14.10 -10.70 -7.96
N ILE A 58 -14.17 -9.90 -9.02
CA ILE A 58 -15.20 -10.01 -10.05
C ILE A 58 -15.17 -11.39 -10.74
N ALA A 59 -13.98 -11.89 -11.06
CA ALA A 59 -13.81 -13.11 -11.84
C ALA A 59 -13.92 -14.40 -11.01
N ALA A 60 -13.64 -14.35 -9.71
CA ALA A 60 -13.62 -15.55 -8.86
C ALA A 60 -15.04 -16.11 -8.62
N GLU A 61 -15.20 -17.43 -8.81
CA GLU A 61 -16.43 -18.14 -8.42
C GLU A 61 -16.37 -18.63 -6.96
N ASP A 62 -15.17 -18.79 -6.42
CA ASP A 62 -14.93 -19.27 -5.06
C ASP A 62 -15.19 -18.15 -4.03
N PRO A 63 -16.19 -18.30 -3.14
CA PRO A 63 -16.53 -17.29 -2.15
C PRO A 63 -15.42 -17.09 -1.10
N ASP A 64 -14.66 -18.13 -0.75
CA ASP A 64 -13.59 -18.02 0.24
C ASP A 64 -12.39 -17.25 -0.34
N LEU A 65 -12.10 -17.47 -1.63
CA LEU A 65 -11.10 -16.69 -2.34
C LEU A 65 -11.49 -15.22 -2.48
N LYS A 66 -12.76 -14.94 -2.81
CA LYS A 66 -13.30 -13.57 -2.84
C LYS A 66 -13.10 -12.89 -1.50
N GLU A 67 -13.49 -13.53 -0.40
CA GLU A 67 -13.37 -12.97 0.94
C GLU A 67 -11.91 -12.73 1.34
N ALA A 68 -11.00 -13.65 0.98
CA ALA A 68 -9.58 -13.49 1.24
C ALA A 68 -8.98 -12.28 0.49
N ILE A 69 -9.37 -12.07 -0.77
CA ILE A 69 -8.90 -10.90 -1.56
C ILE A 69 -9.49 -9.60 -0.99
N LYS A 70 -10.76 -9.60 -0.59
CA LYS A 70 -11.39 -8.43 0.05
C LYS A 70 -10.72 -8.06 1.36
N THR A 71 -10.44 -9.07 2.19
CA THR A 71 -9.70 -8.90 3.45
C THR A 71 -8.32 -8.30 3.19
N TYR A 72 -7.57 -8.82 2.20
CA TYR A 72 -6.27 -8.26 1.84
C TYR A 72 -6.37 -6.79 1.40
N LEU A 73 -7.36 -6.43 0.59
CA LEU A 73 -7.53 -5.06 0.15
C LEU A 73 -7.82 -4.12 1.34
N GLY A 74 -8.72 -4.49 2.25
CA GLY A 74 -9.04 -3.68 3.42
C GLY A 74 -7.90 -3.58 4.44
N ASP A 75 -7.18 -4.68 4.68
CA ASP A 75 -6.13 -4.74 5.72
C ASP A 75 -4.76 -4.24 5.23
N VAL A 76 -4.50 -4.29 3.91
CA VAL A 76 -3.18 -3.99 3.33
C VAL A 76 -3.26 -2.93 2.24
N GLY A 77 -4.15 -3.11 1.25
CA GLY A 77 -4.25 -2.21 0.09
C GLY A 77 -4.62 -0.78 0.47
N ASP A 78 -5.78 -0.63 1.12
CA ASP A 78 -6.34 0.67 1.50
C ASP A 78 -5.43 1.45 2.47
N PRO A 79 -4.85 0.82 3.53
CA PRO A 79 -3.92 1.52 4.40
C PRO A 79 -2.65 1.97 3.67
N ASN A 80 -2.07 1.13 2.81
CA ASN A 80 -0.84 1.46 2.09
C ASN A 80 -1.04 2.66 1.16
N ILE A 81 -2.11 2.66 0.35
CA ILE A 81 -2.37 3.76 -0.59
C ILE A 81 -2.68 5.06 0.17
N ALA A 82 -3.40 4.98 1.29
CA ALA A 82 -3.71 6.14 2.14
C ALA A 82 -2.45 6.74 2.80
N GLU A 83 -1.54 5.91 3.30
CA GLU A 83 -0.27 6.39 3.86
C GLU A 83 0.59 7.08 2.79
N LEU A 84 0.69 6.48 1.60
CA LEU A 84 1.44 7.05 0.48
C LEU A 84 0.82 8.37 -0.01
N GLN A 85 -0.50 8.46 -0.07
CA GLN A 85 -1.22 9.69 -0.36
C GLN A 85 -0.88 10.79 0.65
N GLN A 86 -0.95 10.50 1.94
CA GLN A 86 -0.64 11.46 3.00
C GLN A 86 0.80 11.98 2.92
N ILE A 87 1.76 11.11 2.57
CA ILE A 87 3.16 11.50 2.37
C ILE A 87 3.29 12.50 1.20
N LEU A 88 2.60 12.24 0.09
CA LEU A 88 2.66 13.11 -1.09
C LEU A 88 1.95 14.44 -0.83
N GLU A 89 0.72 14.41 -0.35
CA GLU A 89 -0.09 15.61 -0.08
C GLU A 89 0.53 16.46 1.03
N GLY A 90 0.98 15.84 2.12
CA GLY A 90 1.65 16.54 3.22
C GLY A 90 2.97 17.20 2.80
N GLY A 91 3.60 16.69 1.74
CA GLY A 91 4.77 17.29 1.10
C GLY A 91 4.44 18.31 0.00
N GLY A 92 3.18 18.52 -0.34
CA GLY A 92 2.74 19.39 -1.43
C GLY A 92 3.03 18.83 -2.83
N TYR A 93 3.16 17.51 -2.96
CA TYR A 93 3.38 16.82 -4.22
C TYR A 93 2.05 16.46 -4.90
N GLU A 94 2.05 16.41 -6.23
CA GLU A 94 0.90 15.91 -6.99
C GLU A 94 0.77 14.39 -6.87
N LEU A 95 -0.46 13.91 -6.79
CA LEU A 95 -0.75 12.48 -6.83
C LEU A 95 -0.63 11.96 -8.27
N PRO A 96 0.01 10.80 -8.49
CA PRO A 96 0.21 10.27 -9.83
C PRO A 96 -1.06 9.66 -10.46
N ALA A 97 -2.10 9.39 -9.66
CA ALA A 97 -3.40 8.93 -10.12
C ALA A 97 -4.50 9.37 -9.13
N SER A 98 -5.73 9.55 -9.63
CA SER A 98 -6.89 9.83 -8.79
C SER A 98 -7.40 8.55 -8.14
N LEU A 99 -7.58 8.55 -6.82
CA LEU A 99 -8.17 7.40 -6.13
C LEU A 99 -9.68 7.29 -6.35
N GLU A 100 -10.33 8.34 -6.85
CA GLU A 100 -11.74 8.30 -7.26
C GLU A 100 -11.98 7.36 -8.46
N ASP A 101 -10.93 7.04 -9.22
CA ASP A 101 -11.00 6.14 -10.38
C ASP A 101 -10.86 4.66 -10.01
N VAL A 102 -10.56 4.32 -8.75
CA VAL A 102 -10.53 2.94 -8.25
C VAL A 102 -11.87 2.66 -7.61
N ALA A 103 -12.71 1.86 -8.28
CA ALA A 103 -13.97 1.41 -7.71
C ALA A 103 -13.73 0.75 -6.35
N SER A 104 -14.52 1.14 -5.34
CA SER A 104 -14.52 0.45 -4.05
C SER A 104 -14.97 -1.00 -4.26
N ILE A 105 -14.42 -1.93 -3.48
CA ILE A 105 -14.83 -3.34 -3.48
C ILE A 105 -16.35 -3.49 -3.35
N ASP A 106 -16.98 -2.63 -2.56
CA ASP A 106 -18.42 -2.67 -2.28
C ASP A 106 -19.27 -2.24 -3.48
N GLU A 107 -18.66 -1.61 -4.48
CA GLU A 107 -19.28 -1.13 -5.71
C GLU A 107 -19.09 -2.10 -6.89
N LEU A 108 -18.36 -3.21 -6.68
CA LEU A 108 -18.09 -4.17 -7.75
C LEU A 108 -19.30 -5.07 -7.99
N GLU A 109 -19.85 -5.02 -9.21
CA GLU A 109 -20.85 -5.98 -9.67
C GLU A 109 -20.18 -7.30 -10.10
N ASP A 110 -20.74 -8.43 -9.64
CA ASP A 110 -20.30 -9.76 -10.06
C ASP A 110 -20.55 -9.96 -11.56
N ILE A 111 -19.47 -10.13 -12.33
CA ILE A 111 -19.56 -10.49 -13.74
C ILE A 111 -19.42 -12.00 -13.85
N ASN A 112 -20.46 -12.67 -14.33
CA ASN A 112 -20.41 -14.11 -14.59
C ASN A 112 -19.46 -14.39 -15.77
N THR A 113 -18.19 -14.63 -15.46
CA THR A 113 -17.09 -14.79 -16.43
C THR A 113 -16.95 -16.23 -16.91
N LYS A 114 -18.06 -16.91 -17.26
CA LYS A 114 -17.98 -18.22 -17.94
C LYS A 114 -17.13 -18.12 -19.20
N ALA A 115 -15.86 -18.48 -19.07
CA ALA A 115 -15.00 -18.82 -20.18
C ALA A 115 -15.60 -20.10 -20.77
N SER A 116 -16.22 -19.98 -21.95
CA SER A 116 -16.73 -21.13 -22.69
C SER A 116 -15.64 -22.19 -22.81
N THR A 117 -15.79 -23.27 -22.05
CA THR A 117 -14.96 -24.46 -22.17
C THR A 117 -15.44 -25.20 -23.42
N THR A 118 -15.04 -24.70 -24.58
CA THR A 118 -15.05 -25.49 -25.82
C THR A 118 -13.83 -26.39 -25.78
N GLY A 119 -14.01 -27.57 -25.18
CA GLY A 119 -13.16 -28.74 -25.44
C GLY A 119 -13.60 -29.45 -26.71
#